data_AF-A0A6B1IMC7-F1
#
_entry.id   AF-A0A6B1IMC7-F1
#
_cell.length_a   1.000
_cell.length_b   1.000
_cell.length_c   1.000
_cell.angle_alpha   90.00
_cell.angle_beta   90.00
_cell.angle_gamma   90.00
#
_symmetry.space_group_name_H-M   'P 1'
#
loop_
_entity.id
_entity.type
_entity.pdbx_description
1 polymer ?
#
loop_
_entity_poly.entity_id
_entity_poly.type
_entity_poly.pdbx_seq_one_letter_code
_entity_poly.pdbx_strand_id
1 'polypeptide(L)'
;MSDDHELTLTATGEVRTASVTEADDMTVTQAVVQEVTAEIPIDGDRLCNSDVATTHRQGTAIAGRDVADVVCETIDAEPVDVDEWEITLSASLDDWQKVALEAADQKRNGTSRKVTTAIEILISLHEKFTETDRPILAALNIDGTYDHGRRDDLISELDSVGNVLQAKTEEVSADV
;
A
#
# COMPACT_ATOMS: atom_id res chain seq x y z
N MET A 1 19.37 -15.15 -10.92
CA MET A 1 18.93 -15.05 -9.51
C MET A 1 17.93 -13.92 -9.55
N SER A 2 16.66 -14.24 -9.38
CA SER A 2 15.63 -13.21 -9.24
C SER A 2 15.86 -12.63 -7.85
N ASP A 3 16.28 -11.38 -7.79
CA ASP A 3 16.16 -10.63 -6.55
C ASP A 3 14.65 -10.37 -6.41
N ASP A 4 13.98 -11.12 -5.54
CA ASP A 4 12.55 -10.92 -5.26
C ASP A 4 12.44 -9.60 -4.49
N HIS A 5 12.12 -8.53 -5.22
CA HIS A 5 11.91 -7.21 -4.68
C HIS A 5 10.46 -7.06 -4.25
N GLU A 6 10.25 -6.63 -3.01
CA GLU A 6 8.91 -6.56 -2.41
C GLU A 6 8.74 -5.29 -1.57
N LEU A 7 7.51 -4.80 -1.50
CA LEU A 7 7.07 -3.82 -0.52
C LEU A 7 6.39 -4.56 0.64
N THR A 8 6.59 -4.09 1.87
CA THR A 8 5.83 -4.55 3.02
C THR A 8 4.60 -3.68 3.21
N LEU A 9 3.40 -4.24 3.00
CA LEU A 9 2.13 -3.64 3.37
C LEU A 9 1.79 -4.04 4.80
N THR A 10 1.76 -3.07 5.70
CA THR A 10 1.25 -3.22 7.06
C THR A 10 -0.20 -2.76 7.09
N ALA A 11 -1.09 -3.62 7.55
CA ALA A 11 -2.52 -3.35 7.66
C ALA A 11 -2.98 -3.57 9.10
N THR A 12 -3.63 -2.58 9.69
CA THR A 12 -4.21 -2.67 11.03
C THR A 12 -5.71 -2.38 10.98
N GLY A 13 -6.51 -3.22 11.61
CA GLY A 13 -7.95 -3.00 11.69
C GLY A 13 -8.66 -4.02 12.58
N GLU A 14 -9.97 -3.82 12.78
CA GLU A 14 -10.78 -4.71 13.62
C GLU A 14 -11.37 -5.89 12.85
N VAL A 15 -11.34 -7.06 13.48
CA VAL A 15 -11.93 -8.30 13.00
C VAL A 15 -12.84 -8.91 14.06
N ARG A 16 -13.84 -9.66 13.61
CA ARG A 16 -14.75 -10.44 14.45
C ARG A 16 -14.52 -11.92 14.21
N THR A 17 -14.25 -12.64 15.28
CA THR A 17 -14.28 -14.11 15.29
C THR A 17 -15.54 -14.58 16.02
N ALA A 18 -16.14 -15.65 15.54
CA ALA A 18 -17.29 -16.26 16.20
C ALA A 18 -16.99 -17.74 16.48
N SER A 19 -17.25 -18.18 17.70
CA SER A 19 -17.21 -19.59 18.06
C SER A 19 -18.58 -20.06 18.50
N VAL A 20 -18.91 -21.30 18.13
CA VAL A 20 -20.16 -21.96 18.50
C VAL A 20 -19.82 -23.14 19.40
N THR A 21 -20.40 -23.17 20.58
CA THR A 21 -20.32 -24.31 21.49
C THR A 21 -21.71 -24.92 21.61
N GLU A 22 -21.84 -26.16 21.19
CA GLU A 22 -23.05 -26.97 21.39
C GLU A 22 -22.90 -27.79 22.67
N ALA A 23 -23.92 -27.72 23.52
CA ALA A 23 -24.08 -28.55 24.71
C ALA A 23 -25.46 -29.23 24.66
N ASP A 24 -25.65 -30.26 25.49
CA ASP A 24 -26.83 -31.15 25.42
C ASP A 24 -28.18 -30.41 25.42
N ASP A 25 -28.28 -29.24 26.07
CA ASP A 25 -29.50 -28.46 26.21
C ASP A 25 -29.42 -27.03 25.65
N MET A 26 -28.28 -26.61 25.07
CA MET A 26 -28.10 -25.23 24.60
C MET A 26 -27.03 -25.07 23.52
N THR A 27 -27.20 -24.05 22.69
CA THR A 27 -26.18 -23.54 21.77
C THR A 27 -25.71 -22.18 22.26
N VAL A 28 -24.40 -22.01 22.45
CA VAL A 28 -23.78 -20.74 22.84
C VAL A 28 -22.96 -20.24 21.65
N THR A 29 -23.29 -19.04 21.18
CA THR A 29 -22.48 -18.31 20.19
C THR A 29 -21.73 -17.19 20.91
N GLN A 30 -20.40 -17.24 20.84
CA GLN A 30 -19.53 -16.18 21.36
C GLN A 30 -18.91 -15.44 20.18
N ALA A 31 -19.08 -14.12 20.13
CA ALA A 31 -18.41 -13.25 19.18
C ALA A 31 -17.38 -12.39 19.91
N VAL A 32 -16.15 -12.32 19.38
CA VAL A 32 -15.06 -11.50 19.90
C VAL A 32 -14.61 -10.55 18.79
N VAL A 33 -14.62 -9.26 19.10
CA VAL A 33 -14.00 -8.23 18.25
C VAL A 33 -12.62 -7.92 18.80
N GLN A 34 -11.63 -7.87 17.93
CA GLN A 34 -10.26 -7.57 18.29
C GLN A 34 -9.55 -6.84 17.14
N GLU A 35 -8.60 -5.98 17.49
CA GLU A 35 -7.66 -5.40 16.52
C GLU A 35 -6.63 -6.45 16.09
N VAL A 36 -6.29 -6.45 14.81
CA VAL A 36 -5.22 -7.26 14.24
C VAL A 36 -4.30 -6.38 13.39
N THR A 37 -3.02 -6.75 13.38
CA THR A 37 -2.04 -6.19 12.45
C THR A 37 -1.48 -7.32 11.60
N ALA A 38 -1.48 -7.11 10.29
CA ALA A 38 -0.94 -8.04 9.30
C ALA A 38 0.17 -7.37 8.49
N GLU A 39 1.18 -8.15 8.13
CA GLU A 39 2.23 -7.77 7.18
C GLU A 39 2.06 -8.62 5.91
N ILE A 40 1.90 -7.95 4.78
CA ILE A 40 1.59 -8.57 3.49
C ILE A 40 2.69 -8.17 2.50
N PRO A 41 3.46 -9.12 1.94
CA PRO A 41 4.45 -8.82 0.91
C PRO A 41 3.77 -8.49 -0.43
N ILE A 42 4.24 -7.43 -1.09
CA ILE A 42 3.73 -6.93 -2.35
C ILE A 42 4.89 -6.81 -3.37
N ASP A 43 5.02 -7.79 -4.25
CA ASP A 43 5.91 -7.75 -5.41
C ASP A 43 5.28 -7.01 -6.61
N GLY A 44 6.00 -6.94 -7.73
CA GLY A 44 5.52 -6.26 -8.94
C GLY A 44 4.26 -6.89 -9.55
N ASP A 45 4.14 -8.21 -9.50
CA ASP A 45 2.96 -8.96 -9.97
C ASP A 45 1.74 -8.62 -9.12
N ARG A 46 1.89 -8.68 -7.80
CA ARG A 46 0.81 -8.41 -6.85
C ARG A 46 0.40 -6.95 -6.88
N LEU A 47 1.34 -6.03 -7.04
CA LEU A 47 1.02 -4.61 -7.23
C LEU A 47 0.30 -4.34 -8.57
N CYS A 48 0.62 -5.09 -9.62
CA CYS A 48 0.03 -4.91 -10.95
C CYS A 48 -1.46 -5.23 -10.96
N ASN A 49 -1.84 -6.41 -10.46
CA ASN A 49 -3.23 -6.87 -10.47
C ASN A 49 -3.40 -8.12 -9.58
N SER A 50 -3.85 -7.92 -8.35
CA SER A 50 -4.04 -9.00 -7.37
C SER A 50 -5.31 -8.86 -6.53
N ASP A 51 -5.36 -9.70 -5.49
CA ASP A 51 -6.27 -9.69 -4.35
C ASP A 51 -6.26 -8.40 -3.51
N VAL A 52 -5.18 -7.61 -3.50
CA VAL A 52 -5.03 -6.43 -2.63
C VAL A 52 -4.75 -5.13 -3.38
N ALA A 53 -4.20 -5.21 -4.60
CA ALA A 53 -3.78 -4.04 -5.36
C ALA A 53 -4.12 -4.14 -6.84
N THR A 54 -4.38 -3.00 -7.47
CA THR A 54 -4.56 -2.90 -8.92
C THR A 54 -3.86 -1.66 -9.48
N THR A 55 -2.96 -1.89 -10.44
CA THR A 55 -2.28 -0.84 -11.19
C THR A 55 -3.10 -0.38 -12.39
N HIS A 56 -3.35 0.92 -12.44
CA HIS A 56 -3.98 1.63 -13.54
C HIS A 56 -2.96 2.49 -14.31
N ARG A 57 -3.44 3.27 -15.27
CA ARG A 57 -2.59 4.13 -16.10
C ARG A 57 -2.04 5.34 -15.35
N GLN A 58 -2.70 5.74 -14.27
CA GLN A 58 -2.47 6.96 -13.49
C GLN A 58 -2.16 6.59 -12.03
N GLY A 59 -1.48 5.47 -11.82
CA GLY A 59 -1.11 4.99 -10.49
C GLY A 59 -1.85 3.72 -10.06
N THR A 60 -1.79 3.43 -8.77
CA THR A 60 -2.24 2.18 -8.16
C THR A 60 -3.32 2.44 -7.11
N ALA A 61 -4.26 1.50 -7.01
CA ALA A 61 -5.28 1.47 -5.97
C ALA A 61 -5.08 0.24 -5.07
N ILE A 62 -5.18 0.46 -3.76
CA ILE A 62 -5.22 -0.56 -2.71
C ILE A 62 -6.47 -0.23 -1.90
N ALA A 63 -7.48 -1.10 -1.92
CA ALA A 63 -8.74 -0.85 -1.21
C ALA A 63 -8.68 -1.47 0.19
N GLY A 64 -9.14 -0.73 1.21
CA GLY A 64 -9.23 -1.21 2.59
C GLY A 64 -9.99 -2.52 2.70
N ARG A 65 -11.11 -2.63 1.96
CA ARG A 65 -11.90 -3.86 1.86
C ARG A 65 -11.11 -5.05 1.33
N ASP A 66 -10.38 -4.88 0.23
CA ASP A 66 -9.62 -5.97 -0.40
C ASP A 66 -8.52 -6.48 0.55
N VAL A 67 -7.85 -5.57 1.24
CA VAL A 67 -6.85 -5.90 2.28
C VAL A 67 -7.49 -6.59 3.48
N ALA A 68 -8.61 -6.06 3.99
CA ALA A 68 -9.32 -6.64 5.13
C ALA A 68 -9.83 -8.05 4.82
N ASP A 69 -10.38 -8.27 3.62
CA ASP A 69 -10.86 -9.57 3.15
C ASP A 69 -9.70 -10.60 3.14
N VAL A 70 -8.52 -10.24 2.61
CA VAL A 70 -7.33 -11.11 2.58
C VAL A 70 -6.82 -11.45 3.99
N VAL A 71 -6.78 -10.47 4.90
CA VAL A 71 -6.35 -10.70 6.28
C VAL A 71 -7.35 -11.57 7.03
N CYS A 72 -8.64 -11.29 6.88
CA CYS A 72 -9.72 -12.04 7.54
C CYS A 72 -9.82 -13.48 7.03
N GLU A 73 -9.64 -13.73 5.73
CA GLU A 73 -9.60 -15.08 5.16
C GLU A 73 -8.45 -15.91 5.77
N THR A 74 -7.31 -15.28 6.05
CA THR A 74 -6.14 -15.96 6.64
C THR A 74 -6.39 -16.46 8.07
N ILE A 75 -7.23 -15.76 8.84
CA ILE A 75 -7.49 -16.06 10.26
C ILE A 75 -8.90 -16.59 10.54
N ASP A 76 -9.68 -16.88 9.49
CA ASP A 76 -11.08 -17.31 9.57
C ASP A 76 -11.94 -16.35 10.42
N ALA A 77 -11.92 -15.07 10.05
CA ALA A 77 -12.66 -13.99 10.71
C ALA A 77 -13.52 -13.19 9.71
N GLU A 78 -14.33 -12.27 10.23
CA GLU A 78 -15.09 -11.28 9.46
C GLU A 78 -14.56 -9.87 9.74
N PRO A 79 -14.40 -8.99 8.73
CA PRO A 79 -14.02 -7.59 8.97
C PRO A 79 -15.18 -6.82 9.63
N VAL A 80 -14.87 -5.94 10.59
CA VAL A 80 -15.89 -5.15 11.31
C VAL A 80 -16.20 -3.85 10.58
N ASP A 81 -15.19 -3.06 10.21
CA ASP A 81 -15.33 -1.79 9.49
C ASP A 81 -14.15 -1.56 8.52
N VAL A 82 -14.31 -2.00 7.26
CA VAL A 82 -13.22 -2.00 6.26
C VAL A 82 -12.68 -0.63 5.87
N ASP A 83 -13.46 0.43 6.10
CA ASP A 83 -13.06 1.81 5.79
C ASP A 83 -12.15 2.42 6.88
N GLU A 84 -12.11 1.81 8.08
CA GLU A 84 -11.25 2.24 9.20
C GLU A 84 -9.89 1.54 9.22
N TRP A 85 -9.64 0.63 8.27
CA TRP A 85 -8.37 -0.08 8.19
C TRP A 85 -7.23 0.89 7.81
N GLU A 86 -6.22 0.94 8.68
CA GLU A 86 -5.00 1.68 8.43
C GLU A 86 -4.05 0.85 7.57
N ILE A 87 -3.60 1.40 6.45
CA ILE A 87 -2.73 0.72 5.49
C ILE A 87 -1.50 1.57 5.22
N THR A 88 -0.33 1.00 5.48
CA THR A 88 0.96 1.64 5.25
C THR A 88 1.89 0.70 4.48
N LEU A 89 2.67 1.26 3.56
CA LEU A 89 3.69 0.58 2.77
C LEU A 89 5.07 1.08 3.20
N SER A 90 5.99 0.13 3.33
CA SER A 90 7.40 0.39 3.59
C SER A 90 8.30 -0.53 2.78
N ALA A 91 9.44 -0.01 2.33
CA ALA A 91 10.45 -0.79 1.62
C ALA A 91 11.77 -0.01 1.55
N SER A 92 12.83 -0.65 1.03
CA SER A 92 14.05 0.05 0.64
C SER A 92 13.82 0.91 -0.61
N LEU A 93 14.70 1.89 -0.85
CA LEU A 93 14.61 2.75 -2.04
C LEU A 93 14.75 1.96 -3.36
N ASP A 94 15.49 0.86 -3.36
CA ASP A 94 15.64 0.00 -4.54
C ASP A 94 14.37 -0.79 -4.78
N ASP A 95 13.77 -1.39 -3.74
CA ASP A 95 12.54 -2.17 -3.87
C ASP A 95 11.37 -1.32 -4.39
N TRP A 96 11.21 -0.08 -3.90
CA TRP A 96 10.26 0.88 -4.47
C TRP A 96 10.42 1.05 -5.98
N GLN A 97 11.67 1.22 -6.46
CA GLN A 97 11.94 1.38 -7.89
C GLN A 97 11.63 0.11 -8.68
N LYS A 98 12.08 -1.04 -8.16
CA LYS A 98 12.01 -2.33 -8.85
C LYS A 98 10.57 -2.82 -8.96
N VAL A 99 9.83 -2.81 -7.86
CA VAL A 99 8.42 -3.21 -7.81
C VAL A 99 7.57 -2.34 -8.73
N ALA A 100 7.73 -1.00 -8.67
CA ALA A 100 6.96 -0.10 -9.53
C ALA A 100 7.28 -0.28 -11.03
N LEU A 101 8.56 -0.49 -11.37
CA LEU A 101 8.96 -0.76 -12.76
C LEU A 101 8.43 -2.10 -13.24
N GLU A 102 8.43 -3.14 -12.40
CA GLU A 102 7.92 -4.47 -12.73
C GLU A 102 6.40 -4.43 -12.98
N ALA A 103 5.64 -3.83 -12.06
CA ALA A 103 4.19 -3.64 -12.23
C ALA A 103 3.87 -2.84 -13.50
N ALA A 104 4.64 -1.78 -13.78
CA ALA A 104 4.47 -0.99 -14.99
C ALA A 104 4.84 -1.74 -16.28
N ASP A 105 5.84 -2.63 -16.26
CA ASP A 105 6.27 -3.45 -17.40
C ASP A 105 5.12 -4.35 -17.87
N GLN A 106 4.46 -5.00 -16.91
CA GLN A 106 3.33 -5.88 -17.16
C GLN A 106 2.14 -5.13 -17.77
N LYS A 107 1.96 -3.86 -17.38
CA LYS A 107 0.84 -3.04 -17.86
C LYS A 107 1.09 -2.40 -19.22
N ARG A 108 2.35 -2.11 -19.56
CA ARG A 108 2.69 -1.23 -20.69
C ARG A 108 3.79 -1.80 -21.57
N ASN A 109 3.47 -1.89 -22.86
CA ASN A 109 4.48 -2.08 -23.89
C ASN A 109 5.20 -0.76 -24.21
N GLY A 110 6.53 -0.78 -24.10
CA GLY A 110 7.45 0.28 -24.51
C GLY A 110 8.00 1.11 -23.35
N THR A 111 9.33 1.32 -23.36
CA THR A 111 10.10 1.92 -22.26
C THR A 111 9.54 3.25 -21.77
N SER A 112 9.21 4.18 -22.67
CA SER A 112 8.67 5.49 -22.26
C SER A 112 7.35 5.36 -21.48
N ARG A 113 6.41 4.52 -21.94
CA ARG A 113 5.11 4.34 -21.27
C ARG A 113 5.24 3.60 -19.96
N LYS A 114 6.15 2.63 -19.89
CA LYS A 114 6.52 1.93 -18.67
C LYS A 114 7.06 2.92 -17.64
N VAL A 115 8.04 3.73 -18.00
CA VAL A 115 8.64 4.74 -17.11
C VAL A 115 7.59 5.73 -16.60
N THR A 116 6.75 6.28 -17.48
CA THR A 116 5.65 7.14 -17.06
C THR A 116 4.73 6.43 -16.06
N THR A 117 4.33 5.18 -16.35
CA THR A 117 3.42 4.44 -15.47
C THR A 117 4.08 4.11 -14.12
N ALA A 118 5.36 3.75 -14.10
CA ALA A 118 6.10 3.49 -12.86
C ALA A 118 6.18 4.74 -11.97
N ILE A 119 6.41 5.92 -12.56
CA ILE A 119 6.41 7.20 -11.84
C ILE A 119 5.01 7.49 -11.27
N GLU A 120 3.95 7.29 -12.04
CA GLU A 120 2.56 7.50 -11.58
C GLU A 120 2.18 6.54 -10.45
N ILE A 121 2.64 5.28 -10.49
CA ILE A 121 2.49 4.32 -9.39
C ILE A 121 3.13 4.89 -8.12
N LEU A 122 4.38 5.31 -8.19
CA LEU A 122 5.12 5.79 -7.02
C LEU A 122 4.50 7.06 -6.41
N ILE A 123 4.03 8.00 -7.23
CA ILE A 123 3.31 9.19 -6.77
C ILE A 123 2.03 8.77 -6.03
N SER A 124 1.21 7.91 -6.64
CA SER A 124 -0.05 7.47 -6.03
C SER A 124 0.13 6.71 -4.71
N LEU A 125 1.22 5.95 -4.57
CA LEU A 125 1.54 5.24 -3.34
C LEU A 125 2.08 6.19 -2.27
N HIS A 126 2.86 7.20 -2.66
CA HIS A 126 3.33 8.25 -1.75
C HIS A 126 2.18 9.03 -1.11
N GLU A 127 1.22 9.46 -1.92
CA GLU A 127 0.10 10.29 -1.45
C GLU A 127 -0.79 9.60 -0.42
N LYS A 128 -0.89 8.27 -0.46
CA LYS A 128 -1.93 7.52 0.26
C LYS A 128 -1.44 6.51 1.28
N PHE A 129 -0.28 5.91 1.06
CA PHE A 129 0.09 4.68 1.75
C PHE A 129 1.50 4.74 2.34
N THR A 130 2.17 5.89 2.43
CA THR A 130 3.45 5.96 3.15
C THR A 130 3.65 7.29 3.84
N GLU A 131 4.41 7.26 4.92
CA GLU A 131 4.78 8.44 5.70
C GLU A 131 6.15 8.99 5.28
N THR A 132 6.78 8.39 4.26
CA THR A 132 8.13 8.73 3.84
C THR A 132 8.18 9.19 2.39
N ASP A 133 9.18 10.03 2.09
CA ASP A 133 9.45 10.52 0.73
C ASP A 133 10.10 9.46 -0.18
N ARG A 134 10.30 8.22 0.31
CA ARG A 134 11.01 7.16 -0.42
C ARG A 134 10.43 6.86 -1.80
N PRO A 135 9.09 6.80 -2.01
CA PRO A 135 8.56 6.55 -3.35
C PRO A 135 8.85 7.70 -4.31
N ILE A 136 8.83 8.97 -3.85
CA ILE A 136 9.18 10.11 -4.72
C ILE A 136 10.67 10.13 -5.03
N LEU A 137 11.53 9.79 -4.06
CA LEU A 137 12.96 9.61 -4.32
C LEU A 137 13.21 8.47 -5.32
N ALA A 138 12.44 7.38 -5.26
CA ALA A 138 12.47 6.31 -6.26
C ALA A 138 12.02 6.83 -7.64
N ALA A 139 10.99 7.64 -7.70
CA ALA A 139 10.50 8.24 -8.95
C ALA A 139 11.55 9.17 -9.58
N LEU A 140 12.26 9.97 -8.78
CA LEU A 140 13.38 10.81 -9.22
C LEU A 140 14.56 9.99 -9.76
N ASN A 141 14.88 8.86 -9.12
CA ASN A 141 15.91 7.95 -9.61
C ASN A 141 15.53 7.33 -10.95
N ILE A 142 14.27 6.91 -11.11
CA ILE A 142 13.75 6.40 -12.39
C ILE A 142 13.80 7.50 -13.46
N ASP A 143 13.30 8.70 -13.17
CA ASP A 143 13.32 9.83 -14.10
C ASP A 143 14.75 10.15 -14.57
N GLY A 144 15.71 10.22 -13.65
CA GLY A 144 17.11 10.45 -13.96
C GLY A 144 17.78 9.32 -14.73
N THR A 145 17.41 8.06 -14.47
CA THR A 145 17.97 6.89 -15.16
C THR A 145 17.50 6.79 -16.61
N TYR A 146 16.24 7.18 -16.86
CA TYR A 146 15.61 7.05 -18.18
C TYR A 146 15.46 8.38 -18.94
N ASP A 147 15.97 9.49 -18.39
CA ASP A 147 15.89 10.85 -18.95
C ASP A 147 14.46 11.22 -19.38
N HIS A 148 13.50 11.00 -18.48
CA HIS A 148 12.08 11.16 -18.80
C HIS A 148 11.59 12.62 -18.74
N GLY A 149 12.28 13.47 -17.96
CA GLY A 149 12.07 14.93 -17.94
C GLY A 149 10.97 15.42 -16.99
N ARG A 150 10.62 14.64 -15.95
CA ARG A 150 9.64 15.00 -14.91
C ARG A 150 10.26 15.51 -13.61
N ARG A 151 11.58 15.73 -13.59
CA ARG A 151 12.32 16.14 -12.39
C ARG A 151 11.67 17.32 -11.65
N ASP A 152 11.31 18.39 -12.35
CA ASP A 152 10.77 19.61 -11.74
C ASP A 152 9.39 19.37 -11.11
N ASP A 153 8.54 18.56 -11.75
CA ASP A 153 7.24 18.15 -11.21
C ASP A 153 7.42 17.32 -9.93
N LEU A 154 8.35 16.35 -9.94
CA LEU A 154 8.62 15.47 -8.82
C LEU A 154 9.24 16.19 -7.61
N ILE A 155 10.08 17.21 -7.85
CA ILE A 155 10.61 18.07 -6.78
C ILE A 155 9.48 18.91 -6.19
N SER A 156 8.57 19.43 -7.02
CA SER A 156 7.41 20.20 -6.54
C SER A 156 6.50 19.34 -5.64
N GLU A 157 6.36 18.05 -5.96
CA GLU A 157 5.59 17.10 -5.13
C GLU A 157 6.22 16.88 -3.75
N LEU A 158 7.57 16.75 -3.67
CA LEU A 158 8.28 16.66 -2.40
C LEU A 158 8.05 17.90 -1.52
N ASP A 159 8.12 19.09 -2.11
CA ASP A 159 7.91 20.35 -1.37
C ASP A 159 6.45 20.50 -0.90
N SER A 160 5.49 19.97 -1.67
CA SER A 160 4.07 19.97 -1.33
C SER A 160 3.77 19.02 -0.15
N VAL A 161 4.22 17.77 -0.24
CA VAL A 161 3.96 16.76 0.79
C VAL A 161 4.78 17.01 2.06
N GLY A 162 6.01 17.51 1.94
CA GLY A 162 6.82 17.94 3.08
C GLY A 162 6.10 18.99 3.94
N ASN A 163 5.39 19.94 3.32
CA ASN A 163 4.56 20.91 4.05
C ASN A 163 3.31 20.28 4.70
N VAL A 164 2.69 19.27 4.07
CA VAL A 164 1.50 18.58 4.62
C VAL A 164 1.86 17.69 5.81
N LEU A 165 2.97 16.95 5.73
CA LEU A 165 3.47 16.13 6.84
C LEU A 165 3.90 16.99 8.03
N GLN A 166 4.50 18.16 7.78
CA GLN A 166 4.86 19.12 8.82
C GLN A 166 3.61 19.68 9.52
N ALA A 167 2.56 20.02 8.77
CA ALA A 167 1.29 20.49 9.32
C ALA A 167 0.59 19.42 10.20
N LYS A 168 0.56 18.16 9.75
CA LYS A 168 -0.01 17.05 10.56
C LYS A 168 0.78 16.79 11.85
N THR A 169 2.10 16.95 11.81
CA THR A 169 2.96 16.78 13.00
C THR A 169 2.73 17.91 14.03
N GLU A 170 2.48 19.13 13.56
CA GLU A 170 2.14 20.27 14.42
C GLU A 170 0.74 20.16 15.04
N GLU A 171 -0.24 19.62 14.32
CA GLU A 171 -1.59 19.35 14.87
C GLU A 171 -1.55 18.29 15.99
N VAL A 172 -0.80 17.21 15.83
CA VAL A 172 -0.63 16.16 16.87
C VAL A 172 0.10 16.69 18.11
N SER A 173 1.01 17.65 17.93
CA SER A 173 1.78 18.25 19.03
C SER A 173 1.00 19.31 19.81
N ALA A 174 -0.10 19.83 19.26
CA ALA A 174 -0.91 20.87 19.87
C ALA A 174 -2.02 20.33 20.80
N ASP A 175 -2.26 19.01 20.80
CA ASP A 175 -3.30 18.33 21.59
C ASP A 175 -2.74 17.55 22.81
N VAL A 176 -1.53 17.88 23.28
CA VAL A 176 -0.88 17.30 24.48
C VAL A 176 -0.71 18.32 25.61
#